data_AF-A0A0Q9S3C8-F1
#
_entry.id   AF-A0A0Q9S3C8-F1
#
_cell.length_a   1.000
_cell.length_b   1.000
_cell.length_c   1.000
_cell.angle_alpha   90.00
_cell.angle_beta   90.00
_cell.angle_gamma   90.00
#
_symmetry.space_group_name_H-M   'P 1'
#
loop_
_entity.id
_entity.type
_entity.pdbx_description
1 polymer ?
#
loop_
_entity_poly.entity_id
_entity_poly.type
_entity_poly.pdbx_seq_one_letter_code
_entity_poly.pdbx_strand_id
1 'polypeptide(L)'
;MRRMSISAASSPCACKSCHGLRVPDDVSLVSFDDDELGAYMRPPLTTARLPYYEMGRLAMAIALAPDTGNGENLVPMPLQVRDSVRDLRRATSWSG
;
A
#
# COMPACT_ATOMS: atom_id res chain seq x y z
N MET A 1 -18.00 9.31 -15.15
CA MET A 1 -17.94 8.27 -14.09
C MET A 1 -17.66 6.92 -14.74
N ARG A 2 -16.43 6.40 -14.64
CA ARG A 2 -16.11 5.05 -15.13
C ARG A 2 -15.93 4.12 -13.95
N ARG A 3 -16.75 3.07 -13.95
CA ARG A 3 -16.82 2.00 -12.94
C ARG A 3 -15.52 1.20 -13.00
N MET A 4 -14.81 1.10 -11.87
CA MET A 4 -13.58 0.32 -11.76
C MET A 4 -14.00 -1.09 -11.31
N SER A 5 -13.98 -2.06 -12.22
CA SER A 5 -14.27 -3.46 -11.91
C SER A 5 -12.96 -4.19 -11.60
N ILE A 6 -12.87 -4.75 -10.39
CA ILE A 6 -11.78 -5.64 -9.97
C ILE A 6 -12.16 -7.06 -10.43
N SER A 7 -11.38 -7.63 -11.35
CA SER A 7 -11.50 -9.02 -11.77
C SER A 7 -10.31 -9.80 -11.22
N ALA A 8 -10.60 -10.79 -10.36
CA ALA A 8 -9.62 -11.74 -9.86
C ALA A 8 -9.32 -12.77 -10.96
N ALA A 9 -8.16 -12.67 -11.61
CA ALA A 9 -7.67 -13.65 -12.58
C ALA A 9 -6.51 -14.46 -11.98
N SER A 10 -6.60 -15.77 -12.10
CA SER A 10 -5.72 -16.82 -11.57
C SER A 10 -4.37 -16.96 -12.31
N SER A 11 -3.76 -15.85 -12.74
CA SER A 11 -2.44 -15.82 -13.39
C SER A 11 -1.43 -15.08 -12.50
N PRO A 12 -0.11 -15.38 -12.55
CA PRO A 12 0.90 -14.45 -12.02
C PRO A 12 0.70 -13.12 -12.75
N CYS A 13 0.40 -12.06 -11.99
CA CYS A 13 -0.19 -10.79 -12.44
C CYS A 13 0.11 -10.40 -13.89
N ALA A 14 -0.85 -10.68 -14.78
CA ALA A 14 -1.01 -9.90 -15.99
C ALA A 14 -2.19 -8.96 -15.70
N CYS A 15 -1.90 -7.75 -15.25
CA CYS A 15 -2.90 -6.70 -15.23
C CYS A 15 -3.45 -6.57 -16.68
N LYS A 16 -4.63 -7.14 -16.95
CA LYS A 16 -5.24 -7.12 -18.29
C LYS A 16 -5.55 -5.71 -18.80
N SER A 17 -5.57 -4.73 -17.90
CA SER A 17 -5.73 -3.30 -18.18
C SER A 17 -4.39 -2.54 -18.30
N CYS A 18 -3.25 -3.17 -18.04
CA CYS A 18 -1.93 -2.52 -18.01
C CYS A 18 -1.04 -3.08 -19.11
N HIS A 19 -1.27 -2.77 -20.39
CA HIS A 19 -0.29 -2.86 -21.49
C HIS A 19 0.67 -4.09 -21.57
N GLY A 20 0.40 -5.23 -20.91
CA GLY A 20 1.33 -6.36 -20.77
C GLY A 20 2.47 -6.19 -19.75
N LEU A 21 2.44 -5.20 -18.86
CA LEU A 21 3.50 -4.97 -17.85
C LEU A 21 3.38 -5.92 -16.66
N ARG A 22 4.52 -6.46 -16.20
CA ARG A 22 4.62 -7.37 -15.05
C ARG A 22 5.00 -6.61 -13.78
N VAL A 23 4.35 -6.96 -12.68
CA VAL A 23 4.70 -6.50 -11.33
C VAL A 23 5.31 -7.67 -10.57
N PRO A 24 6.48 -7.52 -9.92
CA PRO A 24 7.26 -6.28 -9.74
C PRO A 24 8.31 -6.02 -10.83
N ASP A 25 8.36 -6.85 -11.87
CA ASP A 25 9.52 -6.94 -12.78
C ASP A 25 9.71 -5.71 -13.68
N ASP A 26 8.63 -5.26 -14.32
CA ASP A 26 8.64 -4.13 -15.23
C ASP A 26 8.21 -2.84 -14.49
N VAL A 27 7.30 -2.98 -13.51
CA VAL A 27 6.82 -1.90 -12.66
C VAL A 27 6.66 -2.39 -11.23
N SER A 28 7.15 -1.62 -10.26
CA SER A 28 6.86 -1.83 -8.84
C SER A 28 5.59 -1.10 -8.42
N LEU A 29 4.80 -1.72 -7.56
CA LEU A 29 3.51 -1.20 -7.10
C LEU A 29 3.47 -1.12 -5.57
N VAL A 30 3.01 0.02 -5.05
CA VAL A 30 2.74 0.24 -3.63
C VAL A 30 1.28 0.65 -3.47
N SER A 31 0.56 0.05 -2.53
CA SER A 31 -0.82 0.43 -2.17
C SER A 31 -0.87 1.21 -0.86
N PHE A 32 -2.08 1.55 -0.45
CA PHE A 32 -2.39 2.27 0.77
C PHE A 32 -3.34 1.41 1.63
N ASP A 33 -3.43 1.70 2.93
CA ASP A 33 -4.35 1.13 3.92
C ASP A 33 -4.07 -0.28 4.46
N ASP A 34 -3.28 -1.10 3.79
CA ASP A 34 -3.08 -2.52 4.17
C ASP A 34 -4.37 -3.33 4.30
N ASP A 35 -5.35 -3.05 3.43
CA ASP A 35 -6.59 -3.81 3.36
C ASP A 35 -6.34 -5.30 3.07
N GLU A 36 -7.19 -6.18 3.62
CA GLU A 36 -7.03 -7.63 3.49
C GLU A 36 -6.90 -8.09 2.04
N LEU A 37 -7.64 -7.44 1.13
CA LEU A 37 -7.57 -7.75 -0.30
C LEU A 37 -6.15 -7.59 -0.86
N GLY A 38 -5.39 -6.60 -0.39
CA GLY A 38 -4.02 -6.34 -0.83
C GLY A 38 -3.08 -7.51 -0.55
N ALA A 39 -3.31 -8.26 0.53
CA ALA A 39 -2.55 -9.45 0.87
C ALA A 39 -2.90 -10.65 -0.05
N TYR A 40 -4.11 -10.71 -0.58
CA TYR A 40 -4.58 -11.79 -1.47
C TYR A 40 -4.36 -11.50 -2.96
N MET A 41 -3.88 -10.30 -3.31
CA MET A 41 -3.45 -9.99 -4.67
C MET A 41 -2.22 -10.82 -5.05
N ARG A 42 -1.98 -10.96 -6.35
CA ARG A 42 -0.84 -11.73 -6.90
C ARG A 42 -0.06 -10.83 -7.84
N PRO A 43 1.13 -10.31 -7.50
CA PRO A 43 1.80 -10.48 -6.21
C PRO A 43 1.08 -9.76 -5.07
N PRO A 44 1.25 -10.19 -3.80
CA PRO A 44 0.76 -9.45 -2.64
C PRO A 44 1.34 -8.03 -2.60
N LEU A 45 0.51 -7.03 -2.27
CA LEU A 45 0.90 -5.64 -2.39
C LEU A 45 1.68 -5.11 -1.18
N THR A 46 2.87 -4.59 -1.44
CA THR A 46 3.55 -3.66 -0.52
C THR A 46 2.65 -2.45 -0.30
N THR A 47 2.50 -2.01 0.93
CA THR A 47 1.49 -1.01 1.28
C THR A 47 1.89 -0.15 2.46
N ALA A 48 1.44 1.11 2.49
CA ALA A 48 1.54 1.93 3.69
C ALA A 48 0.32 1.66 4.58
N ARG A 49 0.55 0.99 5.72
CA ARG A 49 -0.53 0.53 6.60
C ARG A 49 -1.08 1.69 7.40
N LEU A 50 -2.38 1.97 7.22
CA LEU A 50 -3.04 3.03 7.95
C LEU A 50 -3.31 2.56 9.40
N PRO A 51 -2.82 3.28 10.44
CA PRO A 51 -2.98 2.89 11.84
C PRO A 51 -4.36 3.30 12.36
N TYR A 52 -5.42 2.66 11.84
CA TYR A 52 -6.82 2.99 12.12
C TYR A 52 -7.13 3.17 13.61
N TYR A 53 -6.61 2.26 14.45
CA TYR A 53 -6.85 2.29 15.88
C TYR A 53 -6.23 3.55 16.54
N GLU A 54 -4.98 3.86 16.22
CA GLU A 54 -4.29 5.02 16.79
C GLU A 54 -4.91 6.33 16.32
N MET A 55 -5.27 6.40 15.05
CA MET A 55 -5.99 7.54 14.48
C MET A 55 -7.34 7.76 15.17
N GLY A 56 -8.14 6.71 15.36
CA GLY A 56 -9.41 6.81 16.06
C GLY A 56 -9.26 7.22 17.52
N ARG A 57 -8.28 6.62 18.23
CA ARG A 57 -7.96 6.97 19.62
C ARG A 57 -7.56 8.44 19.77
N LEU A 58 -6.68 8.92 18.88
CA LEU A 58 -6.22 10.30 18.87
C LEU A 58 -7.36 11.26 18.50
N ALA A 59 -8.18 10.93 17.50
CA ALA A 59 -9.32 11.73 17.10
C ALA A 59 -10.32 11.92 18.25
N MET A 60 -10.61 10.86 19.01
CA MET A 60 -11.48 10.96 20.18
C MET A 60 -10.84 11.78 21.32
N ALA A 61 -9.53 11.61 21.55
CA ALA A 61 -8.82 12.39 22.56
C ALA A 61 -8.86 13.90 22.24
N ILE A 62 -8.73 14.27 20.98
CA ILE A 62 -8.85 15.65 20.50
C ILE A 62 -10.30 16.12 20.65
N ALA A 63 -11.28 15.35 20.18
CA ALA A 63 -12.69 15.76 20.22
C ALA A 63 -13.23 16.01 21.64
N LEU A 64 -12.68 15.34 22.65
CA LEU A 64 -13.06 15.50 24.05
C LEU A 64 -12.25 16.58 24.79
N ALA A 65 -11.21 17.14 24.17
CA ALA A 65 -10.37 18.14 24.80
C ALA A 65 -11.08 19.51 24.83
N PRO A 66 -11.07 20.22 25.97
CA PRO A 66 -11.84 21.46 26.16
C PRO A 66 -11.31 22.67 25.37
N ASP A 67 -10.09 22.59 24.83
CA ASP A 67 -9.46 23.67 24.05
C ASP A 67 -8.52 23.06 23.01
N THR A 68 -9.06 22.61 21.88
CA THR A 68 -8.24 22.13 20.77
C THR A 68 -7.82 23.32 19.93
N GLY A 69 -6.59 23.78 20.10
CA GLY A 69 -5.92 24.52 19.04
C GLY A 69 -5.96 23.69 17.75
N ASN A 70 -6.34 24.31 16.62
CA ASN A 70 -6.34 23.69 15.31
C ASN A 70 -4.90 23.31 14.90
N GLY A 71 -4.41 22.19 15.41
CA GLY A 71 -3.08 21.65 15.14
C GLY A 71 -3.16 20.33 14.38
N GLU A 72 -2.23 20.15 13.45
CA GLU A 72 -2.07 18.87 12.76
C GLU A 72 -1.38 17.87 13.68
N ASN A 73 -1.94 16.66 13.79
CA ASN A 73 -1.32 15.56 14.51
C ASN A 73 -0.94 14.47 13.52
N LEU A 74 0.36 14.25 13.34
CA LEU A 74 0.88 13.24 12.43
C LEU A 74 0.96 11.88 13.13
N VAL A 75 0.36 10.85 12.53
CA VAL A 75 0.43 9.47 13.01
C VAL A 75 1.35 8.67 12.06
N PRO A 76 2.38 7.97 12.57
CA PRO A 76 3.27 7.17 11.73
C PRO A 76 2.52 6.11 10.94
N MET A 77 2.74 6.07 9.63
CA MET A 77 2.15 5.08 8.74
C MET A 77 3.21 4.05 8.33
N PRO A 78 3.31 2.90 9.02
CA PRO A 78 4.35 1.93 8.75
C PRO A 78 4.23 1.31 7.35
N LEU A 79 5.37 1.10 6.70
CA LEU A 79 5.43 0.40 5.42
C LEU A 79 5.40 -1.11 5.65
N GLN A 80 4.42 -1.78 5.07
CA GLN A 80 4.33 -3.23 5.00
C GLN A 80 4.87 -3.72 3.66
N VAL A 81 6.05 -4.34 3.69
CA VAL A 81 6.76 -4.81 2.49
C VAL A 81 6.27 -6.20 2.09
N ARG A 82 5.93 -6.37 0.81
CA ARG A 82 5.52 -7.64 0.18
C ARG A 82 6.18 -7.78 -1.20
N ASP A 83 5.63 -8.64 -2.06
CA ASP A 83 6.27 -9.06 -3.31
C ASP A 83 6.02 -8.12 -4.50
N SER A 84 5.22 -7.06 -4.34
CA SER A 84 4.91 -6.13 -5.43
C SER A 84 5.97 -5.05 -5.69
N VAL A 85 7.07 -5.03 -4.92
CA VAL A 85 8.18 -4.06 -5.08
C VAL A 85 9.50 -4.79 -5.24
N ARG A 86 10.30 -4.37 -6.22
CA ARG A 86 11.64 -4.91 -6.49
C ARG A 86 12.72 -3.97 -5.96
N ASP A 87 13.70 -4.51 -5.21
CA ASP A 87 14.92 -3.77 -4.85
C ASP A 87 15.96 -3.83 -5.97
N LEU A 88 16.08 -2.73 -6.72
CA LEU A 88 17.04 -2.63 -7.83
C LEU A 88 18.50 -2.56 -7.36
N ARG A 89 18.77 -2.21 -6.10
CA ARG A 89 20.14 -2.08 -5.57
C ARG A 89 20.77 -3.44 -5.26
N ARG A 90 19.97 -4.45 -4.89
CA ARG A 90 20.45 -5.83 -4.74
C ARG A 90 20.76 -6.48 -6.08
N ALA A 91 19.98 -6.17 -7.10
CA ALA A 91 20.11 -6.76 -8.44
C ALA A 91 21.42 -6.35 -9.15
N THR A 92 22.02 -5.21 -8.77
CA THR A 92 23.23 -4.67 -9.39
C THR A 92 24.51 -4.89 -8.57
N SER A 93 24.50 -5.82 -7.60
CA SER A 93 25.74 -6.27 -6.95
C SER A 93 26.57 -7.10 -7.94
N TRP A 94 27.28 -6.38 -8.80
CA TRP A 94 28.22 -6.89 -9.78
C TRP A 94 29.42 -7.46 -9.01
N SER A 95 29.51 -8.79 -8.97
CA SER A 95 30.75 -9.48 -8.60
C SER A 95 31.73 -9.33 -9.77
N GLY A 96 32.61 -8.35 -9.67
CA GLY A 96 33.82 -8.29 -10.49
C GLY A 96 34.77 -9.43 -10.17
#